data_AF-A0A1Y2JJI7-F1
#
_entry.id   AF-A0A1Y2JJI7-F1
#
_cell.length_a   1.000
_cell.length_b   1.000
_cell.length_c   1.000
_cell.angle_alpha   90.00
_cell.angle_beta   90.00
_cell.angle_gamma   90.00
#
_symmetry.space_group_name_H-M   'P 1'
#
loop_
_entity.id
_entity.type
_entity.pdbx_description
1 polymer ?
#
loop_
_entity_poly.entity_id
_entity_poly.type
_entity_poly.pdbx_seq_one_letter_code
_entity_poly.pdbx_strand_id
1 'polypeptide(L)' 'MSDLRDLLIRGSEKVIGHYRVLLANAKTESERQFYRSRIEREQHLLDELRGGFPDRVAA' A
#
# COMPACT_ATOMS: atom_id res chain seq x y z
N MET A 1 -17.74 4.46 -12.85
CA MET A 1 -16.26 4.43 -12.77
C MET A 1 -15.74 4.74 -11.37
N SER A 2 -16.44 5.51 -10.52
CA SER A 2 -16.02 5.79 -9.12
C SER A 2 -16.09 4.56 -8.21
N ASP A 3 -17.16 3.75 -8.30
CA ASP A 3 -17.40 2.69 -7.31
C ASP A 3 -16.33 1.60 -7.27
N LEU A 4 -15.77 1.24 -8.44
CA LEU A 4 -14.67 0.29 -8.53
C LEU A 4 -13.37 0.88 -7.96
N ARG A 5 -13.10 2.16 -8.25
CA ARG A 5 -11.94 2.88 -7.74
C ARG A 5 -12.01 3.00 -6.21
N ASP A 6 -13.17 3.36 -5.68
CA ASP A 6 -13.42 3.46 -4.24
C ASP A 6 -13.34 2.09 -3.55
N LEU A 7 -13.79 1.02 -4.21
CA LEU A 7 -13.64 -0.35 -3.72
C LEU A 7 -12.16 -0.76 -3.62
N LEU A 8 -11.37 -0.47 -4.65
CA LEU A 8 -9.93 -0.78 -4.68
C LEU A 8 -9.16 0.02 -3.62
N ILE A 9 -9.47 1.31 -3.45
CA ILE A 9 -8.88 2.16 -2.40
C ILE A 9 -9.16 1.56 -1.02
N ARG A 10 -10.42 1.24 -0.70
CA ARG A 10 -10.77 0.61 0.59
C ARG A 10 -10.11 -0.75 0.77
N GLY A 11 -9.97 -1.51 -0.31
CA GLY A 11 -9.27 -2.80 -0.33
C GLY A 11 -7.81 -2.64 0.10
N SER A 12 -7.06 -1.77 -0.56
CA SER A 12 -5.65 -1.54 -0.25
C SER A 12 -5.44 -0.92 1.12
N GLU A 13 -6.29 0.00 1.57
CA GLU A 13 -6.26 0.54 2.94
C GLU A 13 -6.39 -0.58 3.99
N LYS A 14 -7.30 -1.54 3.78
CA LYS A 14 -7.49 -2.68 4.66
C LYS A 14 -6.26 -3.59 4.68
N VAL A 15 -5.67 -3.86 3.52
CA VAL A 15 -4.46 -4.68 3.40
C VAL A 15 -3.28 -4.01 4.11
N ILE A 16 -3.09 -2.70 3.94
CA ILE A 16 -2.07 -1.93 4.66
C ILE A 16 -2.28 -2.01 6.17
N GLY A 17 -3.51 -1.81 6.64
CA GLY A 17 -3.85 -1.94 8.06
C GLY A 17 -3.48 -3.31 8.62
N HIS A 18 -3.80 -4.38 7.90
CA HIS A 18 -3.43 -5.75 8.28
C HIS A 18 -1.92 -5.93 8.39
N TYR A 19 -1.15 -5.52 7.37
CA TYR A 19 0.30 -5.68 7.39
C TYR A 19 0.99 -4.78 8.43
N ARG A 20 0.42 -3.62 8.79
CA ARG A 20 0.94 -2.81 9.89
C ARG A 20 0.84 -3.53 11.24
N VAL A 21 -0.26 -4.23 11.48
CA VAL A 21 -0.42 -5.07 12.68
C VAL A 21 0.59 -6.23 12.68
N LEU A 22 0.77 -6.89 11.54
CA LEU A 22 1.78 -7.96 11.42
C LEU A 22 3.21 -7.44 11.61
N LEU A 23 3.52 -6.26 11.04
CA LEU A 23 4.82 -5.61 11.20
C LEU A 23 5.13 -5.27 12.66
N ALA A 24 4.13 -4.77 13.40
CA ALA A 24 4.27 -4.46 14.83
C ALA A 24 4.57 -5.71 15.68
N ASN A 25 4.09 -6.88 15.24
CA ASN A 25 4.26 -8.16 15.95
C ASN A 25 5.36 -9.07 15.36
N ALA A 26 6.09 -8.59 14.34
CA ALA A 26 7.09 -9.37 13.64
C ALA A 26 8.27 -9.72 14.57
N LYS A 27 8.65 -11.00 14.59
CA LYS A 27 9.68 -11.54 15.49
C LYS A 27 11.05 -11.54 14.84
N THR A 28 11.09 -11.56 13.51
CA THR A 28 12.33 -11.60 12.72
C THR A 28 12.43 -10.40 11.79
N GLU A 29 13.67 -10.05 11.42
CA GLU A 29 13.91 -8.97 10.47
C GLU A 29 13.42 -9.34 9.06
N SER A 30 13.46 -10.62 8.69
CA SER A 30 12.91 -11.12 7.43
C SER A 30 11.40 -10.88 7.32
N GLU A 31 10.64 -11.18 8.39
CA GLU A 31 9.21 -10.86 8.46
C GLU A 31 8.96 -9.36 8.36
N ARG A 32 9.75 -8.54 9.05
CA ARG A 32 9.63 -7.07 8.99
C ARG A 32 9.85 -6.55 7.58
N GLN A 33 10.89 -7.01 6.90
CA GLN A 33 11.18 -6.61 5.51
C GLN A 33 10.07 -7.04 4.56
N PHE A 34 9.57 -8.28 4.71
CA PHE A 34 8.45 -8.78 3.92
C PHE A 34 7.20 -7.92 4.10
N TYR A 35 6.80 -7.63 5.35
CA TYR A 35 5.62 -6.81 5.62
C TYR A 35 5.78 -5.36 5.17
N ARG A 36 6.97 -4.76 5.33
CA ARG A 36 7.28 -3.42 4.80
C ARG A 36 7.13 -3.37 3.28
N SER A 37 7.72 -4.33 2.57
CA SER A 37 7.61 -4.39 1.09
C SER A 37 6.17 -4.54 0.63
N ARG A 38 5.35 -5.33 1.34
CA ARG A 38 3.91 -5.42 1.06
C ARG A 38 3.18 -4.10 1.30
N ILE A 39 3.45 -3.40 2.40
CA ILE A 39 2.86 -2.09 2.70
C ILE A 39 3.24 -1.05 1.64
N GLU A 40 4.52 -1.01 1.22
CA GLU A 40 5.01 -0.07 0.21
C GLU A 40 4.32 -0.24 -1.13
N ARG A 41 4.12 -1.49 -1.59
CA ARG A 41 3.41 -1.76 -2.84
C ARG A 41 1.95 -1.31 -2.81
N GLU A 42 1.25 -1.60 -1.72
CA GLU A 42 -0.16 -1.17 -1.58
C GLU A 42 -0.28 0.35 -1.43
N GLN A 43 0.71 1.00 -0.78
CA GLN A 43 0.75 2.45 -0.68
C GLN A 43 0.96 3.09 -2.07
N HIS A 44 1.83 2.52 -2.89
CA HIS A 44 2.03 2.99 -4.26
C HIS A 44 0.75 2.85 -5.10
N LEU A 45 0.06 1.71 -4.99
CA LEU A 45 -1.22 1.50 -5.67
C LEU A 45 -2.31 2.47 -5.17
N LEU A 46 -2.34 2.79 -3.88
CA LEU A 46 -3.23 3.83 -3.35
C LEU A 46 -2.91 5.21 -3.92
N ASP A 47 -1.63 5.54 -4.08
CA ASP A 47 -1.22 6.83 -4.62
C ASP A 47 -1.67 6.94 -6.10
N GLU A 48 -1.44 5.90 -6.91
CA GLU A 48 -1.96 5.81 -8.28
C GLU A 48 -3.49 5.92 -8.32
N LEU A 49 -4.18 5.14 -7.48
CA LEU A 49 -5.64 5.14 -7.39
C LEU A 49 -6.19 6.46 -6.87
N ARG A 50 -5.45 7.27 -6.10
CA ARG A 50 -5.92 8.60 -5.64
C ARG A 50 -5.59 9.71 -6.63
N GLY A 51 -4.90 9.39 -7.73
CA GLY A 51 -4.47 10.36 -8.73
C GLY A 51 -3.16 11.05 -8.38
N GLY A 52 -2.40 10.48 -7.45
CA GLY A 52 -1.06 10.92 -7.08
C GLY A 52 -0.01 10.29 -8.01
N PHE A 53 0.22 10.94 -9.15
CA PHE A 53 1.59 11.10 -9.65
C PHE A 53 1.95 12.57 -9.41
N PRO A 54 3.01 12.91 -8.67
CA PRO A 54 3.79 14.05 -9.11
C PRO A 54 4.38 13.65 -10.46
N ASP A 55 4.27 14.51 -11.47
CA ASP A 55 4.98 14.38 -12.73
C ASP A 55 6.39 13.80 -12.53
N ARG A 56 6.55 12.50 -12.84
CA ARG A 56 7.85 11.91 -13.13
C ARG A 56 7.76 11.25 -14.49
N VAL A 57 7.52 12.09 -15.49
CA VAL A 57 8.15 11.92 -16.81
C VAL A 57 8.72 13.28 -17.21
N ALA A 58 9.88 13.62 -16.66
CA ALA A 58 10.74 14.65 -17.24
C ALA A 58 12.22 14.36 -16.92
N ALA A 59 12.93 14.03 -18.00
CA ALA A 59 14.38 13.93 -18.21
C ALA A 59 15.15 12.83 -17.47
#